data_AF-A0A3P7MGQ0-F1
#
_entry.id   AF-A0A3P7MGQ0-F1
#
_cell.length_a   1.000
_cell.length_b   1.000
_cell.length_c   1.000
_cell.angle_alpha   90.00
_cell.angle_beta   90.00
_cell.angle_gamma   90.00
#
_symmetry.space_group_name_H-M   'P 1'
#
loop_
_entity.id
_entity.type
_entity.pdbx_description
1 polymer ?
#
loop_
_entity_poly.entity_id
_entity_poly.type
_entity_poly.pdbx_seq_one_letter_code
_entity_poly.pdbx_strand_id
1 'polypeptide(L)'
;MRDFINELEDYVPTIPDAVTTHFMRACGCDCSDPRIVRLVALATQKYVSDIILDAMQQARMKGLGQTKKGTKETRYCLTNDILEPVLKEY
;
A
#
# COMPACT_ATOMS: atom_id res chain seq x y z
N MET A 1 -4.34 -3.62 20.85
CA MET A 1 -5.32 -3.49 19.73
C MET A 1 -6.33 -2.37 19.98
N ARG A 2 -6.91 -2.23 21.18
CA ARG A 2 -7.78 -1.08 21.50
C ARG A 2 -7.02 0.24 21.47
N ASP A 3 -5.81 0.27 22.01
CA ASP A 3 -4.97 1.49 22.03
C ASP A 3 -4.64 1.97 20.62
N PHE A 4 -4.27 1.04 19.72
CA PHE A 4 -4.07 1.33 18.30
C PHE A 4 -5.32 1.92 17.64
N ILE A 5 -6.51 1.37 17.89
CA ILE A 5 -7.76 1.89 17.31
C ILE A 5 -8.07 3.29 17.85
N ASN A 6 -7.76 3.57 19.12
CA ASN A 6 -7.95 4.89 19.71
C ASN A 6 -7.02 5.93 19.08
N GLU A 7 -5.77 5.56 18.79
CA GLU A 7 -4.82 6.44 18.07
C GLU A 7 -5.31 6.83 16.67
N LEU A 8 -6.21 6.06 16.05
CA LEU A 8 -6.77 6.38 14.73
C LEU A 8 -7.74 7.57 14.75
N GLU A 9 -8.18 8.01 15.93
CA GLU A 9 -9.07 9.17 16.07
C GLU A 9 -8.41 10.47 15.61
N ASP A 10 -7.09 10.60 15.78
CA ASP A 10 -6.31 11.77 15.36
C ASP A 10 -5.40 11.50 14.16
N TYR A 11 -5.28 10.23 13.74
CA TYR A 11 -4.45 9.86 12.60
C TYR A 11 -5.11 10.20 11.26
N VAL A 12 -4.34 10.82 10.36
CA VAL A 12 -4.79 11.12 8.99
C VAL A 12 -4.08 10.18 8.01
N PRO A 13 -4.76 9.13 7.49
CA PRO A 13 -4.16 8.20 6.52
C PRO A 13 -3.89 8.87 5.17
N THR A 14 -2.94 8.30 4.42
CA THR A 14 -2.63 8.73 3.04
C THR A 14 -3.84 8.67 2.11
N ILE A 15 -4.66 7.63 2.24
CA ILE A 15 -5.95 7.50 1.54
C ILE A 15 -6.99 8.33 2.31
N PRO A 16 -7.62 9.34 1.69
CA PRO A 16 -8.62 10.18 2.36
C PRO A 16 -9.87 9.41 2.78
N ASP A 17 -10.46 9.79 3.91
CA ASP A 17 -11.66 9.15 4.47
C ASP A 17 -12.82 9.05 3.45
N ALA A 18 -13.04 10.10 2.65
CA ALA A 18 -14.09 10.11 1.61
C ALA A 18 -13.92 9.01 0.56
N VAL A 19 -12.67 8.66 0.19
CA VAL A 19 -12.38 7.58 -0.77
C VAL A 19 -12.71 6.23 -0.13
N THR A 20 -12.26 6.03 1.11
CA THR A 20 -12.51 4.79 1.84
C THR A 20 -14.02 4.59 2.08
N THR A 21 -14.74 5.62 2.53
CA THR A 21 -16.19 5.57 2.71
C THR A 21 -16.93 5.27 1.41
N HIS A 22 -16.49 5.83 0.27
CA HIS A 22 -17.09 5.54 -1.03
C HIS A 22 -17.01 4.04 -1.36
N PHE A 23 -15.84 3.42 -1.21
CA PHE A 23 -15.67 1.99 -1.47
C PHE A 23 -16.36 1.10 -0.43
N MET A 24 -16.37 1.50 0.84
CA MET A 24 -17.12 0.77 1.88
C MET A 24 -18.61 0.72 1.54
N ARG A 25 -19.20 1.87 1.15
CA ARG A 25 -20.61 1.95 0.75
C ARG A 25 -20.90 1.15 -0.52
N ALA A 26 -20.00 1.17 -1.49
CA ALA A 26 -20.12 0.36 -2.70
C ALA A 26 -20.16 -1.15 -2.38
N CYS A 27 -19.47 -1.58 -1.32
CA CYS A 27 -19.51 -2.95 -0.81
C CYS A 27 -20.68 -3.23 0.15
N GLY A 28 -21.62 -2.28 0.35
CA GLY A 28 -22.75 -2.43 1.25
C GLY A 28 -22.43 -2.21 2.73
N CYS A 29 -21.26 -1.67 3.06
CA CYS A 29 -20.85 -1.33 4.42
C CYS A 29 -20.96 0.18 4.65
N ASP A 30 -21.87 0.60 5.52
CA ASP A 30 -21.96 1.99 5.97
C ASP A 30 -21.50 2.06 7.44
N CYS A 31 -20.32 2.66 7.65
CA CYS A 31 -19.72 2.80 8.97
C CYS A 31 -19.58 4.29 9.30
N SER A 32 -20.17 4.70 10.42
CA SER A 32 -20.11 6.08 10.90
C SER A 32 -18.89 6.38 11.78
N ASP A 33 -18.20 5.35 12.28
CA ASP A 33 -17.02 5.52 13.13
C ASP A 33 -15.78 5.86 12.28
N PRO A 34 -15.20 7.07 12.39
CA PRO A 34 -14.05 7.48 11.60
C PRO A 34 -12.82 6.59 11.85
N ARG A 35 -12.70 5.98 13.04
CA ARG A 35 -11.57 5.09 13.37
C ARG A 35 -11.61 3.82 12.54
N ILE A 36 -12.81 3.29 12.26
CA ILE A 36 -12.98 2.11 11.41
C ILE A 36 -12.67 2.46 9.96
N VAL A 37 -13.15 3.62 9.47
CA VAL A 37 -12.82 4.10 8.12
C VAL A 37 -11.31 4.22 7.94
N ARG A 38 -10.62 4.83 8.91
CA ARG A 38 -9.16 5.01 8.88
C ARG A 38 -8.40 3.69 9.05
N LEU A 39 -8.94 2.75 9.83
CA LEU A 39 -8.38 1.40 9.94
C LEU A 39 -8.39 0.69 8.60
N VAL A 40 -9.51 0.75 7.87
CA VAL A 40 -9.60 0.18 6.51
C VAL A 40 -8.62 0.87 5.58
N ALA A 41 -8.54 2.20 5.61
CA ALA A 41 -7.59 2.96 4.80
C ALA A 41 -6.13 2.55 5.05
N LEU A 42 -5.74 2.36 6.32
CA LEU A 42 -4.42 1.90 6.72
C LEU A 42 -4.16 0.45 6.30
N ALA A 43 -5.14 -0.44 6.49
CA ALA A 43 -5.02 -1.83 6.07
C ALA A 43 -4.79 -1.93 4.55
N THR A 44 -5.51 -1.15 3.75
CA THR A 44 -5.31 -1.05 2.30
C THR A 44 -3.92 -0.51 1.96
N GLN A 45 -3.45 0.54 2.64
CA GLN A 45 -2.10 1.08 2.42
C GLN A 45 -1.02 0.05 2.73
N LYS A 46 -1.14 -0.66 3.85
CA LYS A 46 -0.21 -1.72 4.23
C LYS A 46 -0.21 -2.84 3.19
N TYR A 47 -1.39 -3.28 2.76
CA TYR A 47 -1.53 -4.33 1.74
C TYR A 47 -0.85 -3.95 0.41
N VAL A 48 -1.11 -2.74 -0.11
CA VAL A 48 -0.43 -2.26 -1.33
C VAL A 48 1.08 -2.11 -1.12
N SER A 49 1.50 -1.66 0.08
CA SER A 49 2.92 -1.52 0.40
C SER A 49 3.64 -2.87 0.38
N ASP A 50 3.05 -3.91 0.94
CA ASP A 50 3.64 -5.26 0.93
C ASP A 50 3.84 -5.77 -0.50
N ILE A 51 2.82 -5.65 -1.37
CA ILE A 51 2.91 -6.04 -2.79
C ILE A 51 4.07 -5.30 -3.48
N ILE A 52 4.20 -3.99 -3.23
CA ILE A 52 5.28 -3.18 -3.83
C ILE A 52 6.65 -3.57 -3.28
N LEU A 53 6.74 -3.89 -1.97
CA LEU A 53 7.99 -4.32 -1.35
C LEU A 53 8.44 -5.68 -1.91
N ASP A 54 7.53 -6.62 -2.12
CA ASP A 54 7.82 -7.92 -2.73
C ASP A 54 8.28 -7.75 -4.19
N ALA A 55 7.58 -6.90 -4.97
CA ALA A 55 8.00 -6.56 -6.33
C ALA A 55 9.38 -5.90 -6.35
N MET A 56 9.67 -5.00 -5.42
CA MET A 56 10.99 -4.36 -5.30
C MET A 56 12.07 -5.38 -4.93
N GLN A 57 11.77 -6.34 -4.05
CA GLN A 57 12.70 -7.41 -3.69
C GLN A 57 13.02 -8.29 -4.90
N GLN A 58 12.01 -8.70 -5.67
CA GLN A 58 12.23 -9.44 -6.91
C GLN A 58 13.06 -8.64 -7.92
N ALA A 59 12.79 -7.34 -8.07
CA ALA A 59 13.55 -6.45 -8.97
C ALA A 59 15.04 -6.36 -8.57
N ARG A 60 15.33 -6.32 -7.27
CA ARG A 60 16.69 -6.35 -6.73
C ARG A 60 17.38 -7.67 -7.01
N MET A 61 16.71 -8.80 -6.76
CA MET A 61 17.26 -10.15 -6.99
C MET A 61 17.56 -10.40 -8.47
N LYS A 62 16.72 -9.88 -9.38
CA LYS A 62 16.93 -9.96 -10.84
C LYS A 62 17.96 -8.95 -11.39
N GLY A 63 18.51 -8.07 -10.55
CA GLY A 63 19.50 -7.07 -10.98
C GLY A 63 18.93 -6.01 -11.93
N LEU A 64 17.63 -5.72 -11.88
CA LEU A 64 16.95 -4.79 -12.78
C LEU A 64 17.19 -3.30 -12.44
N GLY A 65 18.06 -3.03 -11.47
CA GLY A 65 18.42 -1.69 -11.07
C GLY A 65 19.24 -0.98 -12.15
N GLN A 66 18.79 0.20 -12.58
CA GLN A 66 19.53 1.05 -13.49
C GLN A 66 20.35 2.06 -12.70
N THR A 67 21.67 1.90 -12.71
CA THR A 67 22.61 2.86 -12.11
C THR A 67 23.19 3.75 -13.21
N LYS A 68 23.05 5.07 -13.09
CA LYS A 68 23.68 6.01 -14.02
C LYS A 68 25.17 6.15 -13.69
N LYS A 69 26.04 6.07 -14.72
CA LYS A 69 27.48 6.31 -14.57
C LYS A 69 27.72 7.71 -13.97
N GLY A 70 28.41 7.76 -12.83
CA GLY A 70 28.71 9.00 -12.10
C GLY A 70 27.78 9.31 -10.93
N THR A 71 26.74 8.51 -10.67
CA THR A 71 25.83 8.69 -9.53
C THR A 71 25.72 7.40 -8.72
N LYS A 72 25.66 7.49 -7.38
CA LYS A 72 25.41 6.34 -6.50
C LYS A 72 23.93 5.92 -6.43
N GLU A 73 23.07 6.53 -7.23
CA GLU A 73 21.62 6.29 -7.23
C GLU A 73 21.27 5.14 -8.18
N THR A 74 20.72 4.05 -7.62
CA THR A 74 20.13 2.95 -8.38
C THR A 74 18.63 3.15 -8.49
N ARG A 75 18.12 3.22 -9.72
CA ARG A 75 16.69 3.40 -9.99
C ARG A 75 16.05 2.07 -10.35
N TYR A 76 14.85 1.84 -9.84
CA TYR A 76 14.02 0.70 -10.19
C TYR A 76 12.77 1.18 -10.90
N CYS A 77 12.30 0.40 -11.86
CA CYS A 77 11.04 0.64 -12.56
C CYS A 77 10.09 -0.52 -12.27
N LEU A 78 8.86 -0.20 -11.86
CA LEU A 78 7.82 -1.21 -11.71
C LEU A 78 7.32 -1.58 -13.11
N THR A 79 7.42 -2.87 -13.46
CA THR A 79 7.03 -3.40 -14.78
C THR A 79 6.13 -4.62 -14.60
N ASN A 80 5.31 -4.94 -15.61
CA ASN A 80 4.40 -6.09 -15.55
C ASN A 80 5.15 -7.42 -15.36
N ASP A 81 6.34 -7.58 -15.96
CA ASP A 81 7.19 -8.77 -15.80
C ASP A 81 7.64 -9.04 -14.35
N ILE A 82 7.61 -8.00 -13.50
CA ILE A 82 7.92 -8.09 -12.07
C ILE A 82 6.63 -8.19 -11.26
N LEU A 83 5.59 -7.43 -11.62
CA LEU A 83 4.36 -7.37 -10.84
C LEU A 83 3.49 -8.62 -11.00
N GLU A 84 3.35 -9.16 -12.21
CA GLU A 84 2.53 -10.35 -12.48
C GLU A 84 2.90 -11.59 -11.64
N PRO A 85 4.18 -11.98 -11.49
CA PRO A 85 4.51 -13.12 -10.64
C PRO A 85 4.22 -12.86 -9.16
N VAL A 86 4.43 -11.63 -8.67
CA VAL A 86 4.09 -11.27 -7.27
C VAL A 86 2.60 -11.37 -7.03
N LEU A 87 1.77 -10.86 -7.95
CA LEU A 87 0.31 -10.93 -7.82
C LEU A 87 -0.25 -12.36 -7.84
N LYS A 88 0.49 -13.35 -8.34
CA LYS A 88 0.05 -14.76 -8.28
C LYS A 88 0.21 -15.40 -6.90
N GLU A 89 0.93 -14.75 -5.99
CA GLU A 89 1.14 -15.22 -4.61
C GLU A 89 0.07 -14.69 -3.63
N TYR A 90 -0.81 -13.79 -4.08
CA TYR A 90 -1.90 -13.16 -3.33
C TYR A 90 -3.28 -13.58 -3.85
#